data_AF-A0A0C2G5C9-F1
#
_entry.id   AF-A0A0C2G5C9-F1
#
_cell.length_a   1.000
_cell.length_b   1.000
_cell.length_c   1.000
_cell.angle_alpha   90.00
_cell.angle_beta   90.00
_cell.angle_gamma   90.00
#
_symmetry.space_group_name_H-M   'P 1'
#
loop_
_entity.id
_entity.type
_entity.pdbx_description
1 polymer ?
#
loop_
_entity_poly.entity_id
_entity_poly.type
_entity_poly.pdbx_seq_one_letter_code
_entity_poly.pdbx_strand_id
1 'polypeptide(L)'
;MDVGSLSCGYYQIKLPYYEDCGTPGRKSGEDLTTAWKRCANDYNCSTQCVNAYVNRYKGGCSSTGEGACQVMSRLHNGGPAGCKNTNTVGYWNAIKKCCGCS
;
A
#
# COMPACT_ATOMS: atom_id res chain seq x y z
N MET A 1 -2.50 15.76 4.09
CA MET A 1 -2.94 15.74 2.68
C MET A 1 -1.69 15.53 1.85
N ASP A 2 -1.70 14.56 0.95
CA ASP A 2 -0.55 14.14 0.13
C ASP A 2 -0.98 14.11 -1.35
N VAL A 3 -0.22 14.81 -2.19
CA VAL A 3 -0.46 15.02 -3.63
C VAL A 3 -1.95 15.29 -3.97
N GLY A 4 -2.61 16.17 -3.20
CA GLY A 4 -4.00 16.58 -3.44
C GLY A 4 -5.08 15.61 -2.95
N SER A 5 -4.69 14.56 -2.22
CA SER A 5 -5.62 13.56 -1.66
C SER A 5 -5.33 13.29 -0.18
N LEU A 6 -6.30 12.72 0.55
CA LEU A 6 -6.07 12.29 1.92
C LEU A 6 -5.42 10.90 1.95
N SER A 7 -4.32 10.80 2.69
CA SER A 7 -3.67 9.56 3.10
C SER A 7 -3.86 9.40 4.61
N CYS A 8 -4.22 8.20 5.09
CA CYS A 8 -4.61 8.00 6.49
C CYS A 8 -3.78 6.91 7.19
N GLY A 9 -3.57 7.12 8.50
CA GLY A 9 -3.11 6.10 9.44
C GLY A 9 -1.69 5.55 9.23
N TYR A 10 -1.46 4.34 9.74
CA TYR A 10 -0.13 3.72 9.90
C TYR A 10 0.66 3.63 8.60
N TYR A 11 -0.02 3.30 7.50
CA TYR A 11 0.59 3.09 6.19
C TYR A 11 0.19 4.18 5.19
N GLN A 12 -0.34 5.33 5.64
CA GLN A 12 -0.74 6.43 4.74
C GLN A 12 -1.63 5.96 3.56
N ILE A 13 -2.58 5.06 3.85
CA ILE A 13 -3.46 4.43 2.84
C ILE A 13 -4.44 5.48 2.31
N LYS A 14 -4.58 5.56 0.99
CA LYS A 14 -5.61 6.37 0.30
C LYS A 14 -6.90 5.56 0.08
N LEU A 15 -8.02 6.24 -0.12
CA LEU A 15 -9.32 5.58 -0.34
C LEU A 15 -9.29 4.56 -1.50
N PRO A 16 -8.74 4.86 -2.71
CA PRO A 16 -8.68 3.87 -3.79
C PRO A 16 -7.81 2.65 -3.45
N TYR A 17 -6.74 2.83 -2.67
CA TYR A 17 -5.92 1.72 -2.19
C TYR A 17 -6.73 0.79 -1.28
N TYR A 18 -7.59 1.36 -0.42
CA TYR A 18 -8.46 0.60 0.46
C TYR A 18 -9.55 -0.16 -0.29
N GLU A 19 -10.12 0.44 -1.33
CA GLU A 19 -11.04 -0.25 -2.25
C GLU A 19 -10.34 -1.44 -2.89
N ASP A 20 -9.13 -1.24 -3.40
CA ASP A 20 -8.41 -2.28 -4.11
C ASP A 20 -7.90 -3.43 -3.22
N CYS A 21 -7.71 -3.18 -1.93
CA CYS A 21 -7.35 -4.21 -0.96
C CYS A 21 -8.57 -5.00 -0.42
N GLY A 22 -9.77 -4.77 -0.97
CA GLY A 22 -10.98 -5.51 -0.63
C GLY A 22 -11.76 -4.95 0.55
N THR A 23 -11.49 -3.72 0.98
CA THR A 23 -12.19 -3.03 2.07
C THR A 23 -12.25 -3.80 3.41
N PRO A 24 -11.11 -4.31 3.93
CA PRO A 24 -11.10 -5.09 5.17
C PRO A 24 -11.71 -4.31 6.33
N GLY A 25 -12.42 -5.04 7.20
CA GLY A 25 -13.08 -4.48 8.38
C GLY A 25 -14.31 -3.60 8.08
N ARG A 26 -14.71 -3.41 6.82
CA ARG A 26 -15.96 -2.72 6.46
C ARG A 26 -17.18 -3.55 6.84
N LYS A 27 -18.13 -2.94 7.52
CA LYS A 27 -19.40 -3.57 7.91
C LYS A 27 -20.45 -3.42 6.80
N SER A 28 -21.43 -4.32 6.76
CA SER A 28 -22.55 -4.21 5.82
C SER A 28 -23.28 -2.87 6.01
N GLY A 29 -23.50 -2.15 4.91
CA GLY A 29 -24.12 -0.81 4.90
C GLY A 29 -23.24 0.33 5.42
N GLU A 30 -22.00 0.08 5.85
CA GLU A 30 -21.11 1.14 6.31
C GLU A 30 -20.59 1.98 5.14
N ASP A 31 -20.55 3.30 5.34
CA ASP A 31 -19.92 4.23 4.41
C ASP A 31 -18.44 3.87 4.19
N LEU A 32 -18.02 3.89 2.93
CA LEU A 32 -16.69 3.46 2.52
C LEU A 32 -15.59 4.36 3.12
N THR A 33 -15.82 5.68 3.17
CA THR A 33 -14.84 6.64 3.70
C THR A 33 -14.64 6.46 5.20
N THR A 34 -15.73 6.19 5.93
CA THR A 34 -15.72 5.88 7.35
C THR A 34 -14.96 4.59 7.63
N ALA A 35 -15.28 3.52 6.90
CA ALA A 35 -14.59 2.23 7.01
C ALA A 35 -13.09 2.34 6.70
N TRP A 36 -12.74 3.06 5.64
CA TRP A 36 -11.36 3.32 5.24
C TRP A 36 -10.58 4.02 6.35
N LYS A 37 -11.07 5.16 6.86
CA LYS A 37 -10.37 5.92 7.90
C LYS A 37 -10.18 5.10 9.17
N ARG A 38 -11.20 4.34 9.58
CA ARG A 38 -11.13 3.43 10.74
C ARG A 38 -10.12 2.32 10.51
N CYS A 39 -10.14 1.66 9.36
CA CYS A 39 -9.20 0.59 9.04
C CYS A 39 -7.77 1.11 8.92
N ALA A 40 -7.55 2.27 8.29
CA ALA A 40 -6.24 2.87 8.14
C ALA A 40 -5.59 3.21 9.50
N ASN A 41 -6.40 3.62 10.48
CA ASN A 41 -5.98 3.92 11.85
C ASN A 41 -5.93 2.69 12.78
N ASP A 42 -6.23 1.49 12.29
CA ASP A 42 -6.07 0.25 13.02
C ASP A 42 -4.88 -0.53 12.43
N TYR A 43 -3.90 -0.88 13.26
CA TYR A 43 -2.67 -1.51 12.79
C TYR A 43 -2.93 -2.84 12.07
N ASN A 44 -3.81 -3.68 12.61
CA ASN A 44 -4.08 -5.00 12.06
C ASN A 44 -4.86 -4.91 10.74
N CYS A 45 -5.89 -4.07 10.70
CA CYS A 45 -6.71 -3.86 9.51
C CYS A 45 -5.90 -3.21 8.37
N SER A 46 -5.11 -2.19 8.69
CA SER A 46 -4.25 -1.53 7.71
C SER A 46 -3.15 -2.47 7.19
N THR A 47 -2.56 -3.31 8.04
CA THR A 47 -1.61 -4.36 7.64
C THR A 47 -2.27 -5.38 6.70
N GLN A 48 -3.49 -5.83 7.03
CA GLN A 48 -4.26 -6.73 6.18
C GLN A 48 -4.51 -6.10 4.80
N CYS A 49 -4.86 -4.81 4.77
CA CYS A 49 -5.07 -4.07 3.53
C CYS A 49 -3.78 -3.99 2.68
N VAL A 50 -2.63 -3.64 3.26
CA VAL A 50 -1.35 -3.62 2.53
C VAL A 50 -1.02 -4.99 1.95
N ASN A 51 -1.16 -6.06 2.74
CA ASN A 51 -0.89 -7.42 2.28
C ASN A 51 -1.83 -7.85 1.14
N ALA A 52 -3.13 -7.56 1.24
CA ALA A 52 -4.09 -7.85 0.20
C ALA A 52 -3.80 -7.08 -1.10
N TYR A 53 -3.47 -5.79 -1.00
CA TYR A 53 -3.10 -4.96 -2.13
C TYR A 53 -1.85 -5.48 -2.85
N VAL A 54 -0.79 -5.78 -2.09
CA VAL A 54 0.45 -6.35 -2.65
C VAL A 54 0.18 -7.70 -3.29
N ASN A 55 -0.59 -8.58 -2.65
CA ASN A 55 -0.96 -9.87 -3.23
C ASN A 55 -1.73 -9.74 -4.54
N ARG A 56 -2.59 -8.73 -4.65
CA ARG A 56 -3.34 -8.44 -5.88
C ARG A 56 -2.44 -8.02 -7.04
N TYR A 57 -1.41 -7.20 -6.79
CA TYR A 57 -0.61 -6.58 -7.87
C TYR A 57 0.79 -7.13 -8.08
N LYS A 58 1.36 -7.90 -7.13
CA LYS A 58 2.75 -8.40 -7.21
C LYS A 58 3.04 -9.23 -8.46
N GLY A 59 2.04 -9.92 -9.03
CA GLY A 59 2.21 -10.68 -10.28
C GLY A 59 2.61 -9.79 -11.47
N GLY A 60 2.25 -8.50 -11.46
CA GLY A 60 2.67 -7.52 -12.45
C GLY A 60 4.16 -7.17 -12.37
N CYS A 61 4.84 -7.53 -11.28
CA CYS A 61 6.24 -7.18 -11.03
C CYS A 61 7.24 -8.29 -11.33
N SER A 62 6.79 -9.48 -11.74
CA SER A 62 7.69 -10.63 -11.99
C SER A 62 8.82 -10.32 -12.98
N SER A 63 8.59 -9.40 -13.93
CA SER A 63 9.59 -8.98 -14.92
C SER A 63 10.68 -8.04 -14.39
N THR A 64 10.58 -7.54 -13.15
CA THR A 64 11.57 -6.60 -12.58
C THR A 64 12.75 -7.30 -11.92
N GLY A 65 12.61 -8.58 -11.56
CA GLY A 65 13.63 -9.35 -10.85
C GLY A 65 13.88 -8.90 -9.40
N GLU A 66 13.00 -8.06 -8.85
CA GLU A 66 13.16 -7.47 -7.52
C GLU A 66 12.70 -8.41 -6.39
N GLY A 67 13.33 -8.27 -5.22
CA GLY A 67 12.94 -9.01 -4.02
C GLY A 67 11.58 -8.58 -3.46
N ALA A 68 10.97 -9.45 -2.64
CA ALA A 68 9.60 -9.26 -2.14
C ALA A 68 9.40 -7.93 -1.38
N CYS A 69 10.37 -7.51 -0.57
CA CYS A 69 10.29 -6.25 0.18
C CYS A 69 10.32 -5.03 -0.75
N GLN A 70 11.21 -5.03 -1.75
CA GLN A 70 11.28 -3.97 -2.75
C GLN A 70 10.00 -3.90 -3.59
N VAL A 71 9.47 -5.03 -4.04
CA VAL A 71 8.18 -5.09 -4.75
C VAL A 71 7.05 -4.53 -3.89
N MET A 72 6.95 -4.96 -2.63
CA MET A 72 5.94 -4.45 -1.69
C MET A 72 6.07 -2.94 -1.49
N SER A 73 7.26 -2.42 -1.21
CA SER A 73 7.52 -0.99 -1.03
C SER A 73 7.14 -0.16 -2.25
N ARG A 74 7.55 -0.61 -3.44
CA ARG A 74 7.31 0.12 -4.68
C ARG A 74 5.85 0.08 -5.09
N LEU A 75 5.14 -1.03 -4.89
CA LEU A 75 3.68 -1.12 -5.09
C LEU A 75 2.91 -0.26 -4.09
N HIS A 76 3.34 -0.22 -2.83
CA HIS A 76 2.70 0.59 -1.81
C HIS A 76 2.78 2.09 -2.13
N ASN A 77 3.95 2.55 -2.58
CA ASN A 77 4.15 3.96 -2.92
C ASN A 77 3.61 4.36 -4.31
N GLY A 78 3.77 3.49 -5.31
CA GLY A 78 3.47 3.82 -6.72
C GLY A 78 2.20 3.19 -7.29
N GLY A 79 1.42 2.48 -6.48
CA GLY A 79 0.20 1.81 -6.93
C GLY A 79 0.45 0.55 -7.76
N PRO A 80 -0.51 0.11 -8.61
CA PRO A 80 -0.53 -1.22 -9.23
C PRO A 80 0.69 -1.56 -10.10
N ALA A 81 1.33 -0.54 -10.69
CA ALA A 81 2.52 -0.70 -11.53
C ALA A 81 3.77 -0.07 -10.87
N GLY A 82 3.74 0.19 -9.56
CA GLY A 82 4.78 0.94 -8.86
C GLY A 82 6.19 0.36 -8.99
N CYS A 83 6.33 -0.97 -9.08
CA CYS A 83 7.61 -1.66 -9.32
C CYS A 83 8.22 -1.39 -10.71
N LYS A 84 7.45 -0.88 -11.68
CA LYS A 84 7.96 -0.49 -13.01
C LYS A 84 8.22 1.01 -13.13
N ASN A 85 7.78 1.80 -12.14
CA ASN A 85 7.90 3.24 -12.16
C ASN A 85 9.17 3.70 -11.43
N THR A 86 10.12 4.31 -12.13
CA THR A 86 11.40 4.77 -11.56
C THR A 86 11.23 5.76 -10.41
N ASN A 87 10.13 6.50 -10.34
CA ASN A 87 9.84 7.45 -9.26
C ASN A 87 9.71 6.78 -7.87
N THR A 88 9.45 5.46 -7.82
CA THR A 88 9.34 4.72 -6.55
C THR A 88 10.67 4.17 -6.04
N VAL A 89 11.76 4.28 -6.82
CA VAL A 89 13.09 3.78 -6.43
C VAL A 89 13.64 4.55 -5.23
N GLY A 90 13.43 5.87 -5.18
CA GLY A 90 13.82 6.70 -4.03
C GLY A 90 13.13 6.27 -2.74
N TYR A 91 11.83 5.93 -2.82
CA TYR A 91 11.07 5.41 -1.68
C TYR A 91 11.62 4.07 -1.18
N TRP A 92 11.93 3.14 -2.09
CA TRP A 92 12.59 1.88 -1.71
C TRP A 92 13.94 2.11 -1.03
N ASN A 93 14.79 2.98 -1.56
CA ASN A 93 16.10 3.26 -0.96
C ASN A 93 15.97 3.81 0.48
N ALA A 94 14.96 4.63 0.74
CA ALA A 94 14.67 5.11 2.09
C ALA A 94 14.27 3.95 3.02
N ILE A 95 13.39 3.04 2.57
CA ILE A 95 13.00 1.85 3.34
C ILE A 95 14.20 0.94 3.61
N LYS A 96 15.01 0.65 2.59
CA LYS A 96 16.21 -0.18 2.71
C LYS A 96 17.14 0.35 3.80
N LYS A 97 17.33 1.66 3.84
CA LYS A 97 18.14 2.33 4.88
C LYS A 97 17.53 2.19 6.28
N CYS A 98 16.21 2.33 6.42
CA CYS A 98 15.53 2.21 7.70
C CYS A 98 15.49 0.78 8.25
N CYS A 99 15.28 -0.22 7.38
CA CYS A 99 15.14 -1.61 7.81
C CYS A 99 16.47 -2.32 8.04
N GLY A 100 17.59 -1.76 7.56
CA GLY A 100 18.91 -2.39 7.61
C GLY A 100 19.02 -3.66 6.77
N CYS A 101 18.06 -3.92 5.88
CA CYS A 101 18.03 -5.12 5.05
C CYS A 101 18.98 -4.98 3.86
N SER A 102 19.84 -5.98 3.64
CA SER A 102 20.78 -6.05 2.50
C SER A 102 20.15 -6.63 1.25
#